data_AF-A0A7J7DK84-F1
#
_entry.id   AF-A0A7J7DK84-F1
#
_cell.length_a   1.000
_cell.length_b   1.000
_cell.length_c   1.000
_cell.angle_alpha   90.00
_cell.angle_beta   90.00
_cell.angle_gamma   90.00
#
_symmetry.space_group_name_H-M   'P 1'
#
loop_
_entity.id
_entity.type
_entity.pdbx_description
1 polymer ?
#
loop_
_entity_poly.entity_id
_entity_poly.type
_entity_poly.pdbx_seq_one_letter_code
_entity_poly.pdbx_strand_id
1 'polypeptide(L)'
;MSVQITSPTFSIISKPLIESLVVEQDVNLQLGAAMCLATVIEAAPELDTEQLRKLSPRLRKLKRSQGFKAKAAVLGVIRSVIGVGGTKSRATLDALVPCVVEFLSSEDWAARKAAAEALEKLAVEERGLAKQYKADCMNALESRRFDKVKVVRQTMNRTLELWKEIPGIEEQQNGVLPSKFISSSSSVESR
;
A
#
# COMPACT_ATOMS: atom_id res chain seq x y z
N MET A 1 32.32 14.97 4.05
CA MET A 1 31.66 15.88 5.00
C MET A 1 30.18 15.88 4.67
N SER A 2 29.38 15.14 5.44
CA SER A 2 27.93 15.08 5.28
C SER A 2 27.33 16.29 5.97
N VAL A 3 26.67 17.17 5.23
CA VAL A 3 25.92 18.29 5.82
C VAL A 3 24.73 17.67 6.55
N GLN A 4 24.84 17.60 7.88
CA GLN A 4 23.67 17.44 8.74
C GLN A 4 22.80 18.67 8.52
N ILE A 5 21.85 18.56 7.59
CA ILE A 5 20.77 19.54 7.48
C ILE A 5 20.04 19.44 8.81
N THR A 6 20.13 20.50 9.61
CA THR A 6 19.33 20.69 10.82
C THR A 6 17.89 20.33 10.49
N SER A 7 17.38 19.33 11.21
CA SER A 7 16.10 18.68 10.95
C SER A 7 15.04 19.67 10.45
N PRO A 8 14.67 19.67 9.16
CA PRO A 8 13.46 20.37 8.76
C PRO A 8 12.34 19.54 9.36
N THR A 9 11.52 20.15 10.23
CA THR A 9 10.27 19.52 10.63
C THR A 9 9.53 19.18 9.34
N PHE A 10 9.33 17.89 9.04
CA PHE A 10 8.67 17.39 7.82
C PHE A 10 7.46 18.24 7.40
N SER A 11 6.73 18.77 8.38
CA SER A 11 5.63 19.70 8.20
C SER A 11 5.96 20.99 7.42
N ILE A 12 7.14 21.59 7.57
CA ILE A 12 7.53 22.84 6.90
C ILE A 12 7.62 22.63 5.39
N ILE A 13 8.18 21.50 4.98
CA ILE A 13 8.36 21.16 3.57
C ILE A 13 7.08 20.56 2.98
N SER A 14 6.41 19.65 3.72
CA SER A 14 5.23 18.95 3.21
C SER A 14 3.99 19.84 3.11
N LYS A 15 3.75 20.76 4.06
CA LYS A 15 2.55 21.64 4.05
C LYS A 15 2.32 22.36 2.72
N PRO A 16 3.27 23.15 2.18
CA PRO A 16 3.05 23.87 0.92
C PRO A 16 2.82 22.90 -0.25
N LEU A 17 3.51 21.76 -0.29
CA LEU A 17 3.31 20.73 -1.33
C LEU A 17 1.89 20.14 -1.29
N ILE A 18 1.37 19.89 -0.08
CA ILE A 18 0.02 19.39 0.12
C ILE A 18 -1.02 20.44 -0.28
N GLU A 19 -0.76 21.71 0.03
CA GLU A 19 -1.63 22.82 -0.35
C GLU A 19 -1.65 22.99 -1.86
N SER A 20 -0.50 22.98 -2.53
CA SER A 20 -0.43 23.00 -3.99
C SER A 20 -1.17 21.83 -4.62
N LEU A 21 -1.11 20.62 -4.05
CA LEU A 21 -1.88 19.47 -4.54
C LEU A 21 -3.40 19.66 -4.49
N VAL A 22 -3.89 20.45 -3.54
CA VAL A 22 -5.33 20.65 -3.30
C VAL A 22 -5.86 21.89 -4.03
N VAL A 23 -5.08 22.96 -4.08
CA VAL A 23 -5.50 24.27 -4.59
C VAL A 23 -5.28 24.40 -6.10
N GLU A 24 -4.15 23.87 -6.62
CA GLU A 24 -3.79 24.06 -8.02
C GLU A 24 -4.71 23.26 -8.94
N GLN A 25 -5.10 23.86 -10.06
CA GLN A 25 -5.86 23.20 -11.13
C GLN A 25 -4.95 22.72 -12.29
N ASP A 26 -3.73 23.23 -12.35
CA ASP A 26 -2.75 22.83 -13.35
C ASP A 26 -2.17 21.44 -13.02
N VAL A 27 -2.21 20.56 -14.02
CA VAL A 27 -1.79 19.16 -13.84
C VAL A 27 -0.28 19.02 -13.62
N ASN A 28 0.54 19.90 -14.18
CA ASN A 28 1.98 19.86 -14.01
C ASN A 28 2.39 20.34 -12.61
N LEU A 29 1.70 21.35 -12.09
CA LEU A 29 1.88 21.79 -10.70
C LEU A 29 1.45 20.70 -9.70
N GLN A 30 0.29 20.08 -9.93
CA GLN A 30 -0.16 18.94 -9.11
C GLN A 30 0.85 17.78 -9.18
N LEU A 31 1.36 17.44 -10.38
CA LEU A 31 2.32 16.37 -10.57
C LEU A 31 3.64 16.67 -9.86
N GLY A 32 4.19 17.87 -10.05
CA GLY A 32 5.42 18.32 -9.40
C GLY A 32 5.30 18.28 -7.89
N ALA A 33 4.20 18.81 -7.33
CA ALA A 33 3.95 18.80 -5.91
C ALA A 33 3.84 17.38 -5.34
N ALA A 34 3.16 16.46 -6.04
CA ALA A 34 3.07 15.05 -5.64
C ALA A 34 4.44 14.36 -5.66
N MET A 35 5.25 14.57 -6.70
CA MET A 35 6.57 13.96 -6.80
C MET A 35 7.51 14.48 -5.70
N CYS A 36 7.54 15.78 -5.46
CA CYS A 36 8.31 16.35 -4.35
C CYS A 36 7.82 15.85 -2.99
N LEU A 37 6.51 15.69 -2.81
CA LEU A 37 5.97 15.16 -1.55
C LEU A 37 6.39 13.70 -1.33
N ALA A 38 6.35 12.88 -2.39
CA ALA A 38 6.80 11.49 -2.34
C ALA A 38 8.29 11.38 -1.95
N THR A 39 9.16 12.18 -2.57
CA THR A 39 10.61 12.17 -2.24
C THR A 39 10.88 12.67 -0.83
N VAL A 40 10.15 13.68 -0.36
CA VAL A 40 10.26 14.18 1.02
C VAL A 40 9.83 13.12 2.03
N ILE A 41 8.78 12.34 1.73
CA ILE A 41 8.34 11.22 2.57
C ILE A 41 9.42 10.15 2.63
N GLU A 42 9.98 9.75 1.48
CA GLU A 42 11.04 8.73 1.41
C GLU A 42 12.33 9.16 2.10
N ALA A 43 12.64 10.46 2.11
CA ALA A 43 13.80 11.04 2.77
C ALA A 43 13.59 11.32 4.27
N ALA A 44 12.39 11.09 4.82
CA ALA A 44 12.07 11.39 6.21
C ALA A 44 12.15 10.11 7.08
N PRO A 45 13.21 9.93 7.90
CA PRO A 45 13.39 8.73 8.72
C PRO A 45 12.40 8.60 9.88
N GLU A 46 11.77 9.70 10.32
CA GLU A 46 10.78 9.73 11.40
C GLU A 46 9.49 10.40 10.92
N LEU A 47 8.81 9.74 9.99
CA LEU A 47 7.53 10.26 9.52
C LEU A 47 6.48 10.15 10.62
N ASP A 48 6.16 11.29 11.25
CA ASP A 48 5.13 11.38 12.27
C ASP A 48 3.79 10.86 11.73
N THR A 49 3.31 9.77 12.31
CA THR A 49 2.03 9.13 11.98
C THR A 49 0.84 10.11 12.04
N GLU A 50 0.95 11.19 12.82
CA GLU A 50 -0.07 12.23 12.89
C GLU A 50 -0.17 13.06 11.60
N GLN A 51 0.95 13.31 10.92
CA GLN A 51 0.99 14.03 9.65
C GLN A 51 0.38 13.20 8.52
N LEU A 52 0.68 11.90 8.49
CA LEU A 52 0.02 10.94 7.59
C LEU A 52 -1.49 10.90 7.80
N ARG A 53 -1.92 10.92 9.06
CA ARG A 53 -3.34 10.95 9.41
C ARG A 53 -4.02 12.23 8.90
N LYS A 54 -3.33 13.38 8.91
CA LYS A 54 -3.82 14.66 8.34
C LYS A 54 -3.87 14.66 6.81
N LEU A 55 -2.96 13.92 6.17
CA LEU A 55 -2.92 13.73 4.72
C LEU A 55 -4.06 12.85 4.21
N SER A 56 -4.35 11.76 4.92
CA SER A 56 -5.35 10.75 4.56
C SER A 56 -6.73 11.31 4.12
N PRO A 57 -7.41 12.19 4.87
CA PRO A 57 -8.69 12.76 4.45
C PRO A 57 -8.57 13.71 3.25
N ARG A 58 -7.42 14.37 3.08
CA ARG A 58 -7.17 15.27 1.94
C ARG A 58 -7.00 14.46 0.66
N LEU A 59 -6.21 13.39 0.69
CA LEU A 59 -6.04 12.49 -0.46
C LEU A 59 -7.36 11.83 -0.88
N ARG A 60 -8.22 11.44 0.07
CA ARG A 60 -9.57 10.94 -0.24
C ARG A 60 -10.45 11.99 -0.92
N LYS A 61 -10.35 13.27 -0.53
CA LYS A 61 -11.09 14.37 -1.19
C LYS A 61 -10.63 14.60 -2.63
N LEU A 62 -9.33 14.45 -2.92
CA LEU A 62 -8.78 14.63 -4.27
C LEU A 62 -9.43 13.68 -5.28
N LYS A 63 -9.75 12.44 -4.90
CA LYS A 63 -10.46 11.47 -5.77
C LYS A 63 -11.80 12.01 -6.29
N ARG A 64 -12.56 12.70 -5.43
CA ARG A 64 -13.93 13.17 -5.73
C ARG A 64 -13.93 14.52 -6.47
N SER A 65 -12.78 15.17 -6.59
CA SER A 65 -12.65 16.42 -7.31
C SER A 65 -12.57 16.16 -8.81
N GLN A 66 -13.55 16.68 -9.56
CA GLN A 66 -13.54 16.64 -11.03
C GLN A 66 -12.36 17.44 -11.64
N GLY A 67 -11.78 18.38 -10.88
CA GLY A 67 -10.62 19.18 -11.29
C GLY A 67 -9.26 18.52 -10.98
N PHE A 68 -9.22 17.42 -10.25
CA PHE A 68 -7.96 16.76 -9.88
C PHE A 68 -7.54 15.75 -10.95
N LYS A 69 -6.44 16.06 -11.65
CA LYS A 69 -5.97 15.30 -12.81
C LYS A 69 -4.78 14.39 -12.48
N ALA A 70 -3.99 14.71 -11.45
CA ALA A 70 -2.80 13.96 -11.07
C ALA A 70 -3.09 12.71 -10.19
N LYS A 71 -4.07 11.89 -10.57
CA LYS A 71 -4.51 10.70 -9.80
C LYS A 71 -3.38 9.69 -9.59
N ALA A 72 -2.62 9.39 -10.64
CA ALA A 72 -1.47 8.49 -10.57
C ALA A 72 -0.39 9.02 -9.60
N ALA A 73 -0.15 10.33 -9.57
CA ALA A 73 0.87 10.94 -8.73
C ALA A 73 0.52 10.84 -7.24
N VAL A 74 -0.77 11.01 -6.88
CA VAL A 74 -1.25 10.81 -5.51
C VAL A 74 -1.11 9.35 -5.06
N LEU A 75 -1.36 8.40 -5.94
CA LEU A 75 -1.11 6.98 -5.65
C LEU A 75 0.40 6.72 -5.46
N GLY A 76 1.26 7.44 -6.17
CA GLY A 76 2.70 7.47 -5.91
C GLY A 76 3.04 7.96 -4.49
N VAL A 77 2.44 9.06 -4.03
CA VAL A 77 2.59 9.54 -2.65
C VAL A 77 2.14 8.48 -1.65
N ILE A 78 0.98 7.84 -1.86
CA ILE A 78 0.48 6.75 -1.01
C ILE A 78 1.48 5.59 -0.96
N ARG A 79 2.06 5.22 -2.11
CA ARG A 79 3.09 4.18 -2.18
C ARG A 79 4.33 4.54 -1.36
N SER A 80 4.79 5.78 -1.41
CA SER A 80 5.91 6.27 -0.58
C SER A 80 5.58 6.20 0.91
N VAL A 81 4.35 6.56 1.31
CA VAL A 81 3.87 6.42 2.69
C VAL A 81 3.92 4.97 3.17
N ILE A 82 3.44 4.03 2.34
CA ILE A 82 3.52 2.59 2.65
C ILE A 82 4.99 2.18 2.81
N GLY A 83 5.86 2.65 1.92
CA GLY A 83 7.28 2.28 1.89
C GLY A 83 8.11 2.69 3.10
N VAL A 84 7.73 3.77 3.79
CA VAL A 84 8.39 4.18 5.04
C VAL A 84 7.73 3.59 6.29
N GLY A 85 6.77 2.66 6.13
CA GLY A 85 6.07 2.03 7.24
C GLY A 85 4.98 2.91 7.86
N GLY A 86 4.41 3.85 7.08
CA GLY A 86 3.32 4.72 7.50
C GLY A 86 1.96 4.03 7.70
N THR A 87 1.90 2.73 7.45
CA THR A 87 0.66 1.94 7.37
C THR A 87 0.54 0.83 8.42
N LYS A 88 1.35 0.88 9.48
CA LYS A 88 1.36 -0.11 10.58
C LYS A 88 0.09 -0.14 11.45
N SER A 89 -0.88 0.73 11.19
CA SER A 89 -2.16 0.79 11.91
C SER A 89 -3.29 0.22 11.06
N ARG A 90 -4.04 -0.73 11.64
CA ARG A 90 -5.24 -1.31 11.02
C ARG A 90 -6.24 -0.23 10.57
N ALA A 91 -6.51 0.76 11.42
CA ALA A 91 -7.44 1.84 11.09
C ALA A 91 -7.01 2.67 9.87
N THR A 92 -5.69 2.81 9.65
CA THR A 92 -5.15 3.47 8.45
C THR A 92 -5.41 2.61 7.22
N LEU A 93 -5.16 1.30 7.31
CA LEU A 93 -5.36 0.36 6.21
C LEU A 93 -6.85 0.17 5.84
N ASP A 94 -7.75 0.12 6.83
CA ASP A 94 -9.20 0.03 6.62
C ASP A 94 -9.73 1.19 5.76
N ALA A 95 -9.13 2.38 5.91
CA ALA A 95 -9.49 3.55 5.12
C ALA A 95 -8.73 3.65 3.78
N LEU A 96 -7.52 3.06 3.72
CA LEU A 96 -6.61 3.19 2.57
C LEU A 96 -6.90 2.14 1.50
N VAL A 97 -7.02 0.87 1.89
CA VAL A 97 -7.13 -0.25 0.95
C VAL A 97 -8.35 -0.11 0.04
N PRO A 98 -9.58 0.16 0.54
CA PRO A 98 -10.73 0.36 -0.33
C PRO A 98 -10.51 1.52 -1.32
N CYS A 99 -9.91 2.62 -0.86
CA CYS A 99 -9.61 3.78 -1.71
C CYS A 99 -8.66 3.39 -2.87
N VAL A 100 -7.58 2.65 -2.59
CA VAL A 100 -6.63 2.20 -3.62
C VAL A 100 -7.27 1.19 -4.57
N VAL A 101 -8.05 0.24 -4.04
CA VAL A 101 -8.77 -0.77 -4.84
C VAL A 101 -9.74 -0.10 -5.82
N GLU A 102 -10.45 0.94 -5.41
CA GLU A 102 -11.36 1.68 -6.29
C GLU A 102 -10.63 2.32 -7.49
N PHE A 103 -9.38 2.77 -7.32
CA PHE A 103 -8.58 3.33 -8.43
C PHE A 103 -8.19 2.31 -9.50
N LEU A 104 -8.27 1.00 -9.21
CA LEU A 104 -8.08 -0.06 -10.23
C LEU A 104 -9.16 -0.01 -11.32
N SER A 105 -10.29 0.68 -11.08
CA SER A 105 -11.35 0.89 -12.06
C SER A 105 -11.38 2.32 -12.63
N SER A 106 -10.29 3.08 -12.48
CA SER A 106 -10.15 4.43 -13.06
C SER A 106 -10.08 4.40 -14.59
N GLU A 107 -10.67 5.38 -15.27
CA GLU A 107 -10.53 5.55 -16.73
C GLU A 107 -9.07 5.82 -17.14
N ASP A 108 -8.34 6.54 -16.30
CA ASP A 108 -6.91 6.82 -16.47
C ASP A 108 -6.08 5.55 -16.21
N TRP A 109 -5.38 5.08 -17.26
CA TRP A 109 -4.52 3.91 -17.18
C TRP A 109 -3.35 4.10 -16.22
N ALA A 110 -2.83 5.32 -16.09
CA ALA A 110 -1.72 5.63 -15.21
C ALA A 110 -2.16 5.49 -13.74
N ALA A 111 -3.38 5.93 -13.42
CA ALA A 111 -3.99 5.71 -12.10
C ALA A 111 -4.22 4.22 -11.81
N ARG A 112 -4.71 3.43 -12.78
CA ARG A 112 -4.87 1.98 -12.60
C ARG A 112 -3.53 1.28 -12.30
N LYS A 113 -2.48 1.62 -13.06
CA LYS A 113 -1.13 1.11 -12.82
C LYS A 113 -0.60 1.51 -11.44
N ALA A 114 -0.70 2.79 -11.08
CA ALA A 114 -0.19 3.29 -9.81
C ALA A 114 -0.94 2.67 -8.61
N ALA A 115 -2.23 2.37 -8.74
CA ALA A 115 -3.00 1.67 -7.73
C ALA A 115 -2.51 0.23 -7.52
N ALA A 116 -2.26 -0.51 -8.61
CA ALA A 116 -1.67 -1.84 -8.53
C ALA A 116 -0.27 -1.82 -7.88
N GLU A 117 0.56 -0.83 -8.22
CA GLU A 117 1.89 -0.66 -7.59
C GLU A 117 1.81 -0.32 -6.09
N ALA A 118 0.80 0.45 -5.67
CA ALA A 118 0.57 0.72 -4.26
C ALA A 118 0.14 -0.56 -3.51
N LEU A 119 -0.71 -1.40 -4.10
CA LEU A 119 -1.07 -2.70 -3.54
C LEU A 119 0.11 -3.68 -3.52
N GLU A 120 0.99 -3.65 -4.53
CA GLU A 120 2.25 -4.39 -4.53
C GLU A 120 3.13 -3.97 -3.36
N LYS A 121 3.29 -2.65 -3.15
CA LYS A 121 4.09 -2.15 -2.03
C LYS A 121 3.49 -2.55 -0.68
N LEU A 122 2.17 -2.54 -0.56
CA LEU A 122 1.46 -2.98 0.65
C LEU A 122 1.70 -4.47 0.94
N ALA A 123 1.63 -5.32 -0.09
CA ALA A 123 1.90 -6.75 0.05
C ALA A 123 3.33 -7.04 0.54
N VAL A 124 4.30 -6.21 0.18
CA VAL A 124 5.71 -6.39 0.57
C VAL A 124 5.97 -5.86 1.97
N GLU A 125 5.55 -4.64 2.28
CA GLU A 125 5.93 -3.93 3.51
C GLU A 125 5.06 -4.27 4.72
N GLU A 126 3.78 -4.61 4.50
CA GLU A 126 2.80 -4.78 5.58
C GLU A 126 2.24 -6.23 5.64
N ARG A 127 3.08 -7.23 5.34
CA ARG A 127 2.69 -8.66 5.25
C ARG A 127 1.82 -9.14 6.42
N GLY A 128 2.07 -8.66 7.64
CA GLY A 128 1.32 -9.05 8.83
C GLY A 128 -0.14 -8.60 8.84
N LEU A 129 -0.43 -7.38 8.36
CA LEU A 129 -1.78 -6.83 8.29
C LEU A 129 -2.44 -7.08 6.93
N ALA A 130 -1.67 -7.21 5.86
CA ALA A 130 -2.14 -7.42 4.49
C ALA A 130 -3.04 -8.65 4.35
N LYS A 131 -2.83 -9.70 5.16
CA LYS A 131 -3.68 -10.91 5.19
C LYS A 131 -5.17 -10.63 5.37
N GLN A 132 -5.50 -9.54 6.08
CA GLN A 132 -6.88 -9.13 6.37
C GLN A 132 -7.61 -8.61 5.13
N TYR A 133 -6.86 -8.14 4.15
CA TYR A 133 -7.36 -7.54 2.92
C TYR A 133 -7.11 -8.42 1.70
N LYS A 134 -6.53 -9.62 1.89
CA LYS A 134 -6.11 -10.51 0.79
C LYS A 134 -7.27 -10.82 -0.15
N ALA A 135 -8.43 -11.19 0.38
CA ALA A 135 -9.59 -11.54 -0.43
C ALA A 135 -10.05 -10.38 -1.33
N ASP A 136 -10.23 -9.19 -0.74
CA ASP A 136 -10.69 -8.01 -1.47
C ASP A 136 -9.69 -7.55 -2.54
N CYS A 137 -8.40 -7.48 -2.17
CA CYS A 137 -7.33 -7.11 -3.11
C CYS A 137 -7.21 -8.12 -4.24
N MET A 138 -7.22 -9.42 -3.95
CA MET A 138 -7.16 -10.49 -4.96
C MET A 138 -8.35 -10.42 -5.90
N ASN A 139 -9.58 -10.34 -5.38
CA ASN A 139 -10.79 -10.26 -6.20
C ASN A 139 -10.76 -9.04 -7.14
N ALA A 140 -10.35 -7.89 -6.62
CA ALA A 140 -10.25 -6.67 -7.41
C ALA A 140 -9.19 -6.78 -8.51
N LEU A 141 -7.99 -7.26 -8.18
CA LEU A 141 -6.90 -7.44 -9.13
C LEU A 141 -7.22 -8.49 -10.21
N GLU A 142 -7.83 -9.62 -9.83
CA GLU A 142 -8.25 -10.68 -10.75
C GLU A 142 -9.27 -10.16 -11.78
N SER A 143 -10.25 -9.38 -11.32
CA SER A 143 -11.27 -8.78 -12.21
C SER A 143 -10.70 -7.79 -13.24
N ARG A 144 -9.42 -7.39 -13.07
CA ARG A 144 -8.72 -6.39 -13.91
C ARG A 144 -7.41 -6.91 -14.52
N ARG A 145 -7.07 -8.20 -14.37
CA ARG A 145 -5.81 -8.78 -14.88
C ARG A 145 -5.65 -8.70 -16.40
N PHE A 146 -6.77 -8.57 -17.12
CA PHE A 146 -6.85 -8.42 -18.57
C PHE A 146 -7.07 -6.97 -19.02
N ASP A 147 -6.42 -6.00 -18.37
CA ASP A 147 -6.46 -4.60 -18.77
C ASP A 147 -6.15 -4.40 -20.27
N LYS A 148 -6.80 -3.42 -20.91
CA LYS A 148 -6.53 -3.07 -22.31
C LYS A 148 -5.09 -2.60 -22.55
N VAL A 149 -4.44 -2.00 -21.55
CA VAL A 149 -3.08 -1.45 -21.64
C VAL A 149 -2.05 -2.50 -21.19
N LYS A 150 -1.05 -2.79 -22.03
CA LYS A 150 -0.02 -3.82 -21.76
C LYS A 150 0.72 -3.61 -20.44
N VAL A 151 1.20 -2.39 -20.17
CA VAL A 151 1.95 -2.10 -18.95
C VAL A 151 1.09 -2.27 -17.70
N VAL A 152 -0.19 -1.92 -17.76
CA VAL A 152 -1.14 -2.12 -16.65
C VAL A 152 -1.35 -3.61 -16.41
N ARG A 153 -1.56 -4.42 -17.47
CA ARG A 153 -1.66 -5.88 -17.33
C ARG A 153 -0.44 -6.48 -16.64
N GLN A 154 0.75 -6.12 -17.09
CA GLN A 154 1.99 -6.65 -16.51
C GLN A 154 2.08 -6.31 -15.02
N THR A 155 1.78 -5.07 -14.64
CA THR A 155 1.73 -4.67 -13.23
C THR A 155 0.66 -5.46 -12.46
N MET A 156 -0.58 -5.55 -12.94
CA MET A 156 -1.67 -6.29 -12.27
C MET A 156 -1.29 -7.76 -12.02
N ASN A 157 -0.74 -8.44 -13.03
CA ASN A 157 -0.35 -9.85 -12.89
C ASN A 157 0.84 -10.01 -11.92
N ARG A 158 1.85 -9.12 -11.99
CA ARG A 158 2.94 -9.12 -11.00
C ARG A 158 2.42 -8.91 -9.59
N THR A 159 1.52 -7.95 -9.39
CA THR A 159 0.91 -7.68 -8.09
C THR A 159 0.12 -8.91 -7.62
N LEU A 160 -0.66 -9.56 -8.48
CA LEU A 160 -1.39 -10.80 -8.14
C LEU A 160 -0.46 -11.89 -7.61
N GLU A 161 0.69 -12.13 -8.25
CA GLU A 161 1.63 -13.14 -7.77
C GLU A 161 2.12 -12.83 -6.34
N LEU A 162 2.43 -11.57 -6.04
CA LEU A 162 2.84 -11.17 -4.69
C LEU A 162 1.73 -11.37 -3.64
N TRP A 163 0.48 -11.10 -4.00
CA TRP A 163 -0.66 -11.28 -3.09
C TRP A 163 -1.00 -12.76 -2.86
N LYS A 164 -0.70 -13.65 -3.82
CA LYS A 164 -0.86 -15.11 -3.65
C LYS A 164 0.05 -15.65 -2.55
N GLU A 165 1.28 -15.14 -2.44
CA GLU A 165 2.28 -15.54 -1.44
C GLU A 165 1.92 -15.16 0.01
N ILE A 166 0.96 -14.25 0.22
CA ILE A 166 0.54 -13.85 1.57
C ILE A 166 -0.32 -14.97 2.17
N PRO A 167 0.00 -15.51 3.36
CA PRO A 167 -0.82 -16.57 3.96
C PRO A 167 -2.24 -16.10 4.25
N GLY A 168 -3.21 -16.99 4.04
CA GLY A 168 -4.63 -16.72 4.36
C GLY A 168 -4.86 -16.62 5.87
N ILE A 169 -5.97 -16.00 6.29
CA ILE A 169 -6.37 -15.99 7.72
C ILE A 169 -6.64 -17.43 8.21
N GLU A 170 -7.13 -18.30 7.32
CA GLU A 170 -7.55 -19.68 7.62
C GLU A 170 -6.36 -20.66 7.81
N GLU A 171 -5.20 -20.40 7.21
CA GLU A 171 -4.03 -21.28 7.29
C GLU A 171 -3.38 -21.31 8.68
N GLN A 172 -3.70 -20.34 9.56
CA GLN A 172 -3.15 -20.30 10.93
C GLN A 172 -4.01 -21.02 11.97
N GLN A 173 -5.26 -21.42 11.67
CA GLN A 173 -6.07 -22.21 12.61
C GLN A 173 -5.76 -23.71 12.56
N ASN A 174 -5.16 -24.21 11.48
CA ASN A 174 -4.79 -25.63 11.33
C ASN A 174 -3.37 -25.97 11.82
N GLY A 175 -2.66 -25.02 12.46
CA GLY A 175 -1.28 -25.21 12.94
C GLY A 175 -1.12 -25.94 14.29
N VAL A 176 -2.21 -26.45 14.89
CA VAL A 176 -2.12 -27.30 16.09
C VAL A 176 -2.15 -28.76 15.67
N LEU A 177 -0.97 -29.39 15.58
CA LEU A 177 -0.83 -30.84 15.37
C LEU A 177 -1.55 -31.61 16.49
N PRO A 178 -2.29 -32.70 16.17
CA PRO A 178 -2.74 -33.64 17.20
C PRO A 178 -1.53 -34.40 17.76
N SER A 179 -1.38 -34.36 19.08
CA SER A 179 -0.42 -35.15 19.85
C SER A 179 -0.52 -36.63 19.46
N LYS A 180 0.57 -37.20 18.92
CA LYS A 180 0.68 -38.65 18.71
C LYS A 180 0.67 -39.33 20.07
N PHE A 181 -0.36 -40.14 20.29
CA PHE A 181 -0.43 -41.11 21.37
C PHE A 181 0.81 -42.00 21.35
N ILE A 182 1.56 -42.01 22.46
CA ILE A 182 2.60 -42.98 22.76
C ILE A 182 1.90 -44.26 23.20
N SER A 183 1.92 -45.31 22.36
CA SER A 183 1.64 -46.67 22.82
C SER A 183 2.96 -47.36 23.13
N SER A 184 3.30 -47.43 24.41
CA SER A 184 4.31 -48.34 24.94
C SER A 184 3.84 -49.77 24.79
N SER A 185 4.63 -50.63 24.17
CA SER A 185 4.55 -52.08 24.37
C SER A 185 5.97 -52.61 24.55
N SER A 186 6.32 -52.79 25.82
CA SER A 186 7.42 -53.61 26.30
C SER A 186 6.97 -55.06 26.37
N SER A 187 7.78 -55.98 25.84
CA SER A 187 8.10 -57.32 26.36
C SER A 187 8.92 -58.05 25.28
N VAL A 188 10.25 -58.17 25.41
CA VAL A 188 11.02 -59.11 26.26
C VAL A 188 11.14 -60.51 25.64
N GLU A 189 12.38 -60.78 25.19
CA GLU A 189 13.20 -62.01 25.25
C GLU A 189 12.75 -63.37 24.66
N SER A 190 13.62 -63.84 23.76
CA SER A 190 14.39 -65.10 23.81
C SER A 190 13.67 -66.43 24.03
N ARG A 191 13.58 -67.25 22.97
CA ARG A 191 14.36 -68.50 22.77
C ARG A 191 14.03 -69.14 21.44
#